data_AF-K5CHG7-F1
#
_entry.id   AF-K5CHG7-F1
#
_cell.length_a   1.000
_cell.length_b   1.000
_cell.length_c   1.000
_cell.angle_alpha   90.00
_cell.angle_beta   90.00
_cell.angle_gamma   90.00
#
_symmetry.space_group_name_H-M   'P 1'
#
loop_
_entity.id
_entity.type
_entity.pdbx_description
1 polymer ?
#
loop_
_entity_poly.entity_id
_entity_poly.type
_entity_poly.pdbx_seq_one_letter_code
_entity_poly.pdbx_strand_id
1 'polypeptide(L)'
;MACDFVVLVPDENQRVGNRSVADVVLRHLEAIEEIESSLTVYRGDSEIARVNALAYEKPVHLKPATFELLQEANALAERTQGAFDITAGPLVETWGFTKREGRKPKP
;
A
#
# COMPACT_ATOMS: atom_id res chain seq x y z
N MET A 1 7.02 1.19 0.44
CA MET A 1 7.18 -0.03 -0.34
C MET A 1 8.69 -0.24 -0.48
N ALA A 2 9.22 -1.27 0.16
CA ALA A 2 10.66 -1.57 0.14
C ALA A 2 10.95 -2.61 -0.97
N CYS A 3 10.61 -2.26 -2.20
CA CYS A 3 10.82 -3.10 -3.38
C CYS A 3 11.20 -2.24 -4.59
N ASP A 4 11.83 -2.87 -5.57
CA ASP A 4 12.20 -2.21 -6.82
C ASP A 4 11.03 -2.23 -7.80
N PHE A 5 10.81 -1.11 -8.49
CA PHE A 5 9.84 -0.99 -9.57
C PHE A 5 10.57 -0.85 -10.89
N VAL A 6 10.15 -1.63 -11.89
CA VAL A 6 10.73 -1.59 -13.24
C VAL A 6 9.63 -1.25 -14.23
N VAL A 7 9.82 -0.16 -14.97
CA VAL A 7 8.93 0.22 -16.08
C VAL A 7 9.59 -0.20 -17.38
N LEU A 8 9.07 -1.26 -17.99
CA LEU A 8 9.51 -1.74 -19.30
C LEU A 8 8.67 -1.05 -20.38
N VAL A 9 9.34 -0.25 -21.21
CA VAL A 9 8.69 0.42 -22.34
C VAL A 9 9.26 -0.17 -23.63
N PRO A 10 8.49 -0.98 -24.37
CA PRO A 10 8.95 -1.50 -25.65
C PRO A 10 8.87 -0.38 -26.69
N ASP A 11 10.00 0.24 -27.03
CA ASP A 11 10.08 1.10 -28.21
C ASP A 11 11.50 1.26 -28.76
N GLU A 12 11.60 1.27 -30.10
CA GLU A 12 12.82 1.52 -30.87
C GLU A 12 13.06 3.04 -31.10
N ASN A 13 12.03 3.90 -30.94
CA ASN A 13 12.06 5.32 -31.32
C ASN A 13 11.90 6.33 -30.15
N GLN A 14 12.01 5.88 -28.90
CA GLN A 14 11.82 6.69 -27.67
C GLN A 14 10.46 7.39 -27.51
N ARG A 15 9.37 6.86 -28.09
CA ARG A 15 7.99 7.36 -28.00
C ARG A 15 6.97 6.25 -27.72
N VAL A 16 5.90 6.61 -27.02
CA VAL A 16 4.69 5.78 -26.88
C VAL A 16 3.51 6.57 -27.42
N GLY A 17 3.09 6.26 -28.65
CA GLY A 17 2.16 7.08 -29.41
C GLY A 17 2.70 8.51 -29.60
N ASN A 18 1.98 9.50 -29.07
CA ASN A 18 2.36 10.92 -29.18
C ASN A 18 3.25 11.43 -28.03
N ARG A 19 3.52 10.61 -27.01
CA ARG A 19 4.27 11.01 -25.80
C ARG A 19 5.70 10.49 -25.84
N SER A 20 6.63 11.19 -25.20
CA SER A 20 7.99 10.67 -25.01
C SER A 20 7.98 9.50 -24.02
N VAL A 21 8.93 8.57 -24.14
CA VAL A 21 9.11 7.50 -23.15
C VAL A 21 9.35 8.07 -21.75
N ALA A 22 10.12 9.16 -21.65
CA ALA A 22 10.37 9.85 -20.38
C ALA A 22 9.07 10.30 -19.70
N ASP A 23 8.15 10.93 -20.44
CA ASP A 23 6.86 11.39 -19.88
C ASP A 23 5.96 10.24 -19.42
N VAL A 24 6.10 9.07 -20.05
CA VAL A 24 5.35 7.87 -19.65
C VAL A 24 5.96 7.30 -18.38
N VAL A 25 7.28 7.13 -18.34
CA VAL A 25 8.00 6.59 -17.17
C VAL A 25 7.76 7.47 -15.94
N LEU A 26 7.96 8.79 -16.06
CA LEU A 26 7.78 9.73 -14.95
C LEU A 26 6.38 9.62 -14.34
N ARG A 27 5.33 9.59 -15.17
CA ARG A 27 3.95 9.42 -14.69
C ARG A 27 3.71 8.13 -13.91
N HIS A 28 4.33 7.03 -14.30
CA HIS A 28 4.18 5.76 -13.57
C HIS A 28 4.91 5.80 -12.23
N LEU A 29 6.09 6.43 -12.18
CA LEU A 29 6.83 6.61 -10.94
C LEU A 29 6.09 7.54 -9.96
N GLU A 30 5.51 8.63 -10.47
CA GLU A 30 4.65 9.54 -9.69
C GLU A 30 3.44 8.80 -9.09
N ALA A 31 2.75 7.97 -9.89
CA ALA A 31 1.63 7.17 -9.40
C ALA A 31 2.04 6.18 -8.28
N ILE A 32 3.22 5.56 -8.39
CA ILE A 32 3.76 4.68 -7.35
C ILE A 32 4.01 5.47 -6.06
N GLU A 33 4.57 6.68 -6.17
CA GLU A 33 4.82 7.55 -5.02
C GLU A 33 3.52 8.02 -4.35
N GLU A 34 2.49 8.35 -5.14
CA GLU A 34 1.17 8.69 -4.61
C GLU A 34 0.55 7.54 -3.83
N ILE A 35 0.59 6.31 -4.39
CA ILE A 35 0.10 5.12 -3.70
C ILE A 35 0.88 4.88 -2.40
N GLU A 36 2.20 4.97 -2.44
CA GLU A 36 3.04 4.83 -1.25
C GLU A 36 2.67 5.86 -0.18
N SER A 37 2.48 7.12 -0.56
CA SER A 37 2.14 8.20 0.35
C SER A 37 0.83 7.95 1.10
N SER A 38 -0.16 7.33 0.44
CA SER A 38 -1.45 7.01 1.04
C SER A 38 -1.40 5.74 1.89
N LEU A 39 -0.69 4.70 1.46
CA LEU A 39 -0.82 3.34 2.01
C LEU A 39 0.27 2.93 3.00
N THR A 40 1.40 3.64 3.05
CA THR A 40 2.53 3.25 3.89
C THR A 40 2.19 3.29 5.38
N VAL A 41 2.56 2.25 6.13
CA VAL A 41 2.39 2.21 7.60
C VAL A 41 3.55 2.87 8.36
N TYR A 42 4.61 3.26 7.65
CA TYR A 42 5.85 3.77 8.24
C TYR A 42 5.90 5.30 8.34
N ARG A 43 5.04 6.01 7.60
CA ARG A 43 4.92 7.47 7.66
C ARG A 43 3.66 7.83 8.41
N GLY A 44 3.79 8.63 9.47
CA GLY A 44 2.67 8.96 10.37
C GLY A 44 1.59 9.84 9.74
N ASP A 45 1.85 10.43 8.58
CA ASP A 45 0.94 11.29 7.83
C ASP A 45 0.14 10.55 6.74
N SER A 46 0.35 9.25 6.55
CA SER A 46 -0.40 8.46 5.58
C SER A 46 -1.86 8.27 5.99
N GLU A 47 -2.71 7.94 5.02
CA GLU A 47 -4.13 7.67 5.28
C GLU A 47 -4.30 6.42 6.15
N ILE A 48 -3.52 5.37 5.88
CA ILE A 48 -3.55 4.14 6.67
C ILE A 48 -3.05 4.37 8.10
N ALA A 49 -1.99 5.17 8.30
CA ALA A 49 -1.52 5.51 9.64
C ALA A 49 -2.60 6.25 10.44
N ARG A 50 -3.32 7.18 9.80
CA ARG A 50 -4.46 7.90 10.40
C ARG A 50 -5.61 6.96 10.74
N VAL A 51 -5.95 6.00 9.87
CA VAL A 51 -6.97 4.97 10.15
C VAL A 51 -6.57 4.16 11.36
N ASN A 52 -5.35 3.61 11.37
CA ASN A 52 -4.83 2.80 12.48
C ASN A 52 -4.85 3.56 13.82
N ALA A 53 -4.62 4.88 13.79
CA ALA A 53 -4.58 5.71 14.99
C ALA A 53 -5.96 6.18 15.49
N LEU A 54 -6.98 6.31 14.62
CA LEU A 54 -8.21 7.05 14.96
C LEU A 54 -9.51 6.27 14.70
N ALA A 55 -9.51 5.27 13.83
CA ALA A 55 -10.74 4.65 13.34
C ALA A 55 -11.48 3.82 14.41
N TYR A 56 -10.81 3.46 15.51
CA TYR A 56 -11.46 2.82 16.66
C TYR A 56 -12.37 3.80 17.43
N GLU A 57 -12.11 5.11 17.34
CA GLU A 57 -12.82 6.15 18.10
C GLU A 57 -13.83 6.91 17.23
N LYS A 58 -13.45 7.20 15.98
CA LYS A 58 -14.26 8.04 15.09
C LYS A 58 -14.04 7.71 13.61
N PRO A 59 -15.02 8.03 12.73
CA PRO A 59 -14.84 7.93 11.29
C PRO A 59 -13.65 8.77 10.80
N VAL A 60 -12.86 8.21 9.88
CA VAL A 60 -11.73 8.89 9.24
C VAL A 60 -12.04 9.09 7.77
N HIS A 61 -11.94 10.34 7.29
CA HIS A 61 -12.12 10.63 5.87
C HIS A 61 -10.87 10.21 5.07
N LEU A 62 -11.11 9.48 3.97
CA LEU A 62 -10.10 8.91 3.09
C LEU A 62 -10.39 9.33 1.64
N LYS A 63 -9.34 9.32 0.80
CA LYS A 63 -9.48 9.38 -0.65
C LYS A 63 -10.35 8.20 -1.14
N PRO A 64 -11.17 8.39 -2.20
CA PRO A 64 -12.01 7.33 -2.74
C PRO A 64 -11.25 6.04 -3.05
N ALA A 65 -10.07 6.14 -3.70
CA ALA A 65 -9.25 4.99 -4.05
C ALA A 65 -8.80 4.17 -2.82
N THR A 66 -8.43 4.85 -1.72
CA THR A 66 -8.03 4.19 -0.47
C THR A 66 -9.23 3.47 0.16
N PHE A 67 -10.41 4.10 0.14
CA PHE A 67 -11.63 3.50 0.67
C PHE A 67 -12.06 2.27 -0.14
N GLU A 68 -12.09 2.37 -1.47
CA GLU A 68 -12.39 1.26 -2.38
C GLU A 68 -11.43 0.08 -2.17
N LEU A 69 -10.13 0.35 -2.00
CA LEU A 69 -9.14 -0.68 -1.70
C LEU A 69 -9.45 -1.41 -0.38
N LEU A 70 -9.84 -0.69 0.67
CA LEU A 70 -10.21 -1.29 1.96
C LEU A 70 -11.48 -2.14 1.83
N GLN A 71 -12.45 -1.72 1.01
CA GLN A 71 -13.65 -2.52 0.75
C GLN A 71 -13.31 -3.83 0.02
N GLU A 72 -12.48 -3.77 -1.02
CA GLU A 72 -12.02 -4.96 -1.75
C GLU A 72 -11.24 -5.93 -0.84
N ALA A 73 -10.37 -5.38 0.01
CA ALA A 73 -9.62 -6.17 0.96
C ALA A 73 -10.52 -6.84 2.01
N ASN A 74 -11.57 -6.16 2.50
CA ASN A 74 -12.57 -6.76 3.38
C ASN A 74 -13.34 -7.89 2.66
N ALA A 75 -13.78 -7.66 1.42
CA ALA A 75 -14.46 -8.68 0.63
C ALA A 75 -13.56 -9.92 0.39
N LEU A 76 -12.25 -9.71 0.20
CA LEU A 76 -11.28 -10.79 0.09
C LEU A 76 -11.11 -11.56 1.40
N ALA A 77 -11.10 -10.87 2.54
CA ALA A 77 -11.05 -11.51 3.86
C ALA A 77 -12.25 -12.44 4.08
N GLU A 78 -13.46 -12.00 3.73
CA GLU A 78 -14.67 -12.81 3.79
C GLU A 78 -14.60 -14.03 2.86
N ARG A 79 -14.20 -13.83 1.60
CA ARG A 79 -14.07 -14.91 0.60
C ARG A 79 -13.05 -15.97 0.99
N THR A 80 -12.00 -15.57 1.70
CA THR A 80 -10.93 -16.46 2.16
C THR A 80 -11.17 -17.00 3.57
N GLN A 81 -12.33 -16.70 4.16
CA GLN A 81 -12.68 -17.11 5.54
C GLN A 81 -11.60 -16.72 6.56
N GLY A 82 -11.04 -15.52 6.40
CA GLY A 82 -10.00 -14.98 7.28
C GLY A 82 -8.58 -15.48 7.02
N ALA A 83 -8.34 -16.29 5.97
CA ALA A 83 -6.97 -16.64 5.59
C ALA A 83 -6.18 -15.43 5.08
N PHE A 84 -6.86 -14.45 4.49
CA PHE A 84 -6.34 -13.10 4.26
C PHE A 84 -7.00 -12.14 5.26
N ASP A 85 -6.20 -11.35 5.98
CA ASP A 85 -6.68 -10.39 6.97
C ASP A 85 -5.78 -9.14 7.01
N ILE A 86 -6.34 -8.01 6.56
CA ILE A 86 -5.64 -6.71 6.58
C ILE A 86 -5.48 -6.11 7.98
N THR A 87 -6.21 -6.63 8.98
CA THR A 87 -6.17 -6.17 10.36
C THR A 87 -5.14 -6.92 11.21
N ALA A 88 -4.42 -7.88 10.62
CA ALA A 88 -3.39 -8.68 11.30
C ALA A 88 -2.14 -7.89 11.76
N GLY A 89 -2.11 -6.56 11.57
CA GLY A 89 -1.00 -5.67 11.92
C GLY A 89 -0.41 -5.89 13.33
N PRO A 90 -1.22 -5.92 14.41
CA PRO A 90 -0.71 -6.18 15.76
C PRO A 90 -0.01 -7.53 15.90
N LEU A 91 -0.50 -8.56 15.21
CA LEU A 91 0.16 -9.87 15.19
C LEU A 91 1.50 -9.76 14.47
N VAL A 92 1.53 -9.18 13.27
CA VAL A 92 2.76 -8.97 12.50
C VAL A 92 3.83 -8.22 13.31
N GLU A 93 3.43 -7.19 14.07
CA GLU A 93 4.33 -6.45 14.96
C GLU A 93 4.83 -7.31 16.14
N THR A 94 3.96 -8.11 16.75
CA THR A 94 4.33 -8.99 17.88
C THR A 94 5.41 -9.99 17.45
N TRP A 95 5.31 -10.51 16.24
CA TRP A 95 6.32 -11.40 15.63
C TRP A 95 7.61 -10.68 15.18
N GLY A 96 7.67 -9.34 15.29
CA GLY A 96 8.86 -8.55 15.01
C GLY A 96 9.14 -8.31 13.51
N PHE A 97 8.20 -8.64 12.63
CA PHE A 97 8.42 -8.53 11.18
C PHE A 97 8.53 -7.07 10.71
N THR A 98 7.83 -6.14 11.36
CA THR A 98 7.90 -4.70 11.04
C THR A 98 9.27 -4.09 11.33
N LYS A 99 10.01 -4.65 12.29
CA LYS A 99 11.36 -4.20 12.68
C LYS A 99 12.49 -5.02 12.06
N ARG A 100 12.15 -6.03 11.23
CA ARG A 100 13.08 -7.05 10.74
C ARG A 100 13.80 -7.80 11.88
N GLU A 101 13.14 -7.91 13.03
CA GLU A 101 13.61 -8.59 14.24
C GLU A 101 12.74 -9.82 14.51
N GLY A 102 12.61 -10.70 13.51
CA GLY A 102 11.74 -11.87 13.57
C GLY A 102 11.96 -12.68 14.85
N ARG A 103 10.93 -12.78 15.69
CA ARG A 103 11.00 -13.46 16.99
C ARG A 103 9.69 -14.17 17.29
N LYS A 104 9.79 -15.25 18.07
CA LYS A 104 8.59 -15.86 18.66
C LYS A 104 8.04 -14.93 19.75
N PRO A 105 6.74 -14.57 19.71
CA PRO A 105 6.10 -13.86 20.81
C PRO A 105 6.28 -14.59 22.14
N LYS A 106 6.43 -13.84 23.22
CA LYS A 106 6.38 -14.42 24.57
C LYS A 106 4.91 -14.71 24.94
N PRO A 107 4.63 -15.79 25.68
CA PRO A 107 3.30 -16.05 26.22
C PRO A 107 2.78 -14.91 27.08
#